data_AF-A0AA35YGD3-F1
#
_entry.id   AF-A0AA35YGD3-F1
#
_cell.length_a   1.000
_cell.length_b   1.000
_cell.length_c   1.000
_cell.angle_alpha   90.00
_cell.angle_beta   90.00
_cell.angle_gamma   90.00
#
_symmetry.space_group_name_H-M   'P 1'
#
loop_
_entity.id
_entity.type
_entity.pdbx_description
1 polymer ?
#
loop_
_entity_poly.entity_id
_entity_poly.type
_entity_poly.pdbx_seq_one_letter_code
_entity_poly.pdbx_strand_id
1 'polypeptide(L)'
;MAPPRTLTISALGADTFDGTTLAVIRGGSVATIVAAISLADPEKHRKLQVEEVGDGDKDVVREYFTNDRFQRWKKIYEDTDDVNKVQLDIRIGHAKTVENVMKMLTDEGSLRSVTICDAECGTRLLSIPLAKEGAIVLASDISSSMVSEAQKKG
;
A
#
# COMPACT_ATOMS: atom_id res chain seq x y z
N MET A 1 -10.01 41.05 39.18
CA MET A 1 -10.65 39.74 39.35
C MET A 1 -12.07 39.83 38.79
N ALA A 2 -12.25 39.45 37.53
CA ALA A 2 -13.55 39.44 36.83
C ALA A 2 -13.84 38.00 36.35
N PRO A 3 -15.10 37.54 36.32
CA PRO A 3 -15.40 36.14 36.05
C PRO A 3 -15.23 35.77 34.57
N PRO A 4 -14.98 34.48 34.24
CA PRO A 4 -14.84 34.03 32.86
C PRO A 4 -16.20 33.99 32.16
N ARG A 5 -16.25 34.44 30.90
CA ARG A 5 -17.42 34.32 30.02
C ARG A 5 -17.39 32.97 29.30
N THR A 6 -18.35 32.11 29.65
CA THR A 6 -18.66 30.85 28.94
C THR A 6 -19.24 31.15 27.56
N LEU A 7 -18.68 30.55 26.51
CA LEU A 7 -19.26 30.53 25.16
C LEU A 7 -19.87 29.16 24.90
N THR A 8 -21.19 29.13 24.77
CA THR A 8 -21.99 27.95 24.46
C THR A 8 -21.90 27.66 22.95
N ILE A 9 -21.34 26.50 22.57
CA ILE A 9 -21.38 26.01 21.19
C ILE A 9 -22.76 25.39 20.98
N SER A 10 -23.57 25.99 20.12
CA SER A 10 -24.85 25.41 19.70
C SER A 10 -24.57 24.29 18.71
N ALA A 11 -24.87 23.05 19.12
CA ALA A 11 -24.92 21.91 18.23
C ALA A 11 -26.09 22.10 17.25
N LEU A 12 -25.81 22.24 15.95
CA LEU A 12 -26.84 22.01 14.94
C LEU A 12 -26.99 20.51 14.77
N GLY A 13 -28.22 20.05 15.05
CA GLY A 13 -28.61 18.67 15.16
C GLY A 13 -28.34 17.87 13.89
N ALA A 14 -27.96 16.61 14.13
CA ALA A 14 -28.16 15.54 13.20
C ALA A 14 -29.66 15.36 13.02
N ASP A 15 -30.19 15.74 11.86
CA ASP A 15 -31.46 15.22 11.40
C ASP A 15 -31.34 14.87 9.91
N THR A 16 -31.71 13.62 9.67
CA THR A 16 -31.81 12.87 8.44
C THR A 16 -32.38 13.69 7.28
N PHE A 17 -31.58 13.94 6.23
CA PHE A 17 -32.11 14.47 4.97
C PHE A 17 -31.92 13.47 3.85
N ASP A 18 -33.05 12.84 3.53
CA ASP A 18 -33.28 11.85 2.50
C ASP A 18 -32.99 12.43 1.11
N GLY A 19 -32.24 11.66 0.32
CA GLY A 19 -31.82 12.05 -1.02
C GLY A 19 -33.01 11.99 -1.96
N THR A 20 -33.53 13.17 -2.34
CA THR A 20 -34.21 13.49 -3.63
C THR A 20 -34.69 14.95 -3.65
N THR A 21 -34.70 15.67 -2.53
CA THR A 21 -35.28 17.03 -2.50
C THR A 21 -34.23 18.13 -2.37
N LEU A 22 -33.40 18.31 -3.40
CA LEU A 22 -32.68 19.56 -3.62
C LEU A 22 -32.86 20.05 -5.06
N ALA A 23 -34.13 20.23 -5.44
CA ALA A 23 -34.48 21.09 -6.54
C ALA A 23 -35.26 22.27 -5.97
N VAL A 24 -34.82 23.48 -6.33
CA VAL A 24 -35.49 24.77 -6.08
C VAL A 24 -35.42 25.29 -4.66
N ILE A 25 -34.30 25.94 -4.27
CA ILE A 25 -34.35 27.25 -3.59
C ILE A 25 -33.15 28.10 -4.06
N ARG A 26 -33.47 29.05 -4.96
CA ARG A 26 -32.80 30.34 -5.23
C ARG A 26 -31.42 30.31 -5.90
N GLY A 27 -31.38 30.85 -7.12
CA GLY A 27 -30.24 30.81 -8.02
C GLY A 27 -28.98 31.51 -7.52
N GLY A 28 -27.85 30.88 -7.79
CA GLY A 28 -26.49 31.37 -7.53
C GLY A 28 -25.48 30.24 -7.68
N SER A 29 -24.92 30.10 -8.88
CA SER A 29 -23.77 29.25 -9.25
C SER A 29 -23.65 27.86 -8.61
N VAL A 30 -24.23 26.85 -9.26
CA VAL A 30 -24.01 25.41 -8.94
C VAL A 30 -22.63 24.90 -9.44
N ALA A 31 -21.86 25.72 -10.16
CA ALA A 31 -20.63 25.26 -10.81
C ALA A 31 -19.43 25.04 -9.87
N THR A 32 -19.40 25.67 -8.68
CA THR A 32 -18.20 25.64 -7.82
C THR A 32 -18.12 24.46 -6.85
N ILE A 33 -19.24 23.82 -6.49
CA ILE A 33 -19.22 22.67 -5.56
C ILE A 33 -18.84 21.37 -6.28
N VAL A 34 -19.09 21.26 -7.58
CA VAL A 34 -18.77 20.05 -8.38
C VAL A 34 -17.25 19.83 -8.51
N ALA A 35 -16.46 20.91 -8.61
CA ALA A 35 -15.00 20.81 -8.72
C ALA A 35 -14.35 20.35 -7.40
N ALA A 36 -14.84 20.83 -6.25
CA ALA A 36 -14.32 20.44 -4.94
C ALA A 36 -14.66 18.98 -4.60
N ILE A 37 -15.84 18.49 -4.97
CA ILE A 37 -16.22 17.08 -4.77
C ILE A 37 -15.42 16.17 -5.72
N SER A 38 -15.13 16.60 -6.95
CA SER A 38 -14.26 15.84 -7.86
C SER A 38 -12.83 15.66 -7.36
N LEU A 39 -12.29 16.61 -6.57
CA LEU A 39 -10.95 16.52 -5.98
C LEU A 39 -10.91 15.72 -4.67
N ALA A 40 -12.07 15.49 -4.04
CA ALA A 40 -12.20 14.73 -2.80
C ALA A 40 -12.59 13.26 -3.04
N ASP A 41 -12.81 12.84 -4.29
CA ASP A 41 -13.18 11.47 -4.64
C ASP A 41 -11.92 10.61 -4.92
N PRO A 42 -11.52 9.73 -3.97
CA PRO A 42 -10.37 8.85 -4.15
C PRO A 42 -10.57 7.81 -5.26
N GLU A 43 -11.82 7.46 -5.60
CA GLU A 43 -12.08 6.48 -6.66
C GLU A 43 -11.84 7.05 -8.05
N LYS A 44 -12.11 8.33 -8.25
CA LYS A 44 -11.84 9.02 -9.51
C LYS A 44 -10.34 9.13 -9.77
N HIS A 45 -9.55 9.47 -8.75
CA HIS A 45 -8.09 9.44 -8.86
C HIS A 45 -7.55 8.03 -9.18
N ARG A 46 -8.11 6.99 -8.55
CA ARG A 46 -7.73 5.61 -8.85
C ARG A 46 -8.06 5.21 -10.29
N LYS A 47 -9.22 5.61 -10.81
CA LYS A 47 -9.63 5.34 -12.21
C LYS A 47 -8.71 6.04 -13.21
N LEU A 48 -8.38 7.31 -12.96
CA LEU A 48 -7.49 8.08 -13.83
C LEU A 48 -6.06 7.52 -13.83
N GLN A 49 -5.54 7.08 -12.68
CA GLN A 49 -4.23 6.44 -12.60
C GLN A 49 -4.18 5.08 -13.30
N VAL A 50 -5.26 4.30 -13.25
CA VAL A 50 -5.36 3.02 -13.96
C VAL A 50 -5.47 3.21 -15.48
N GLU A 51 -6.12 4.28 -15.93
CA GLU A 51 -6.23 4.64 -17.35
C GLU A 51 -4.92 5.24 -17.91
N GLU A 52 -4.19 6.01 -17.10
CA GLU A 52 -2.94 6.68 -17.48
C GLU A 52 -1.71 5.76 -17.47
N VAL A 53 -1.71 4.71 -16.63
CA VAL A 53 -0.69 3.65 -16.69
C VAL A 53 -0.96 2.81 -17.93
N GLY A 54 -0.43 3.26 -19.07
CA GLY A 54 -0.51 2.54 -20.34
C GLY A 54 -0.01 1.10 -20.18
N ASP A 55 -0.66 0.17 -20.89
CA ASP A 55 -0.45 -1.28 -20.83
C ASP A 55 1.04 -1.70 -20.92
N GLY A 56 1.88 -0.90 -21.60
CA GLY A 56 3.32 -1.16 -21.75
C GLY A 56 4.20 -0.90 -20.52
N ASP A 57 3.76 -0.12 -19.53
CA ASP A 57 4.61 0.22 -18.36
C ASP A 57 4.93 -1.01 -17.51
N LYS A 58 3.93 -1.88 -17.33
CA LYS A 58 4.10 -3.15 -16.59
C LYS A 58 5.03 -4.13 -17.29
N ASP A 59 5.03 -4.13 -18.62
CA ASP A 59 5.92 -5.02 -19.38
C ASP A 59 7.37 -4.56 -19.32
N VAL A 60 7.62 -3.24 -19.34
CA VAL A 60 8.96 -2.67 -19.08
C VAL A 60 9.45 -3.06 -17.69
N VAL A 61 8.59 -2.92 -16.66
CA VAL A 61 8.92 -3.31 -15.27
C VAL A 61 9.21 -4.81 -15.20
N ARG A 62 8.37 -5.65 -15.82
CA ARG A 62 8.55 -7.10 -15.88
C ARG A 62 9.89 -7.47 -16.49
N GLU A 63 10.20 -6.96 -17.68
CA GLU A 63 11.45 -7.27 -18.38
C GLU A 63 12.65 -6.84 -17.55
N TYR A 64 12.58 -5.65 -16.95
CA TYR A 64 13.63 -5.09 -16.13
C TYR A 64 13.94 -5.94 -14.89
N PHE A 65 12.92 -6.39 -14.16
CA PHE A 65 13.08 -7.27 -13.00
C PHE A 65 13.28 -8.75 -13.34
N THR A 66 13.09 -9.16 -14.60
CA THR A 66 13.39 -10.52 -15.06
C THR A 66 14.87 -10.68 -15.41
N ASN A 67 15.49 -9.62 -15.95
CA ASN A 67 16.86 -9.65 -16.45
C ASN A 67 17.84 -8.91 -15.52
N ASP A 68 18.36 -7.76 -15.95
CA ASP A 68 19.49 -7.08 -15.33
C ASP A 68 19.26 -6.72 -13.85
N ARG A 69 18.03 -6.32 -13.51
CA ARG A 69 17.74 -5.88 -12.14
C ARG A 69 17.60 -7.04 -11.18
N PHE A 70 17.21 -8.23 -11.66
CA PHE A 70 17.11 -9.42 -10.82
C PHE A 70 18.44 -9.69 -10.12
N GLN A 71 19.55 -9.73 -10.87
CA GLN A 71 20.87 -10.03 -10.31
C GLN A 71 21.29 -8.99 -9.25
N ARG A 72 21.01 -7.70 -9.51
CA ARG A 72 21.33 -6.63 -8.57
C ARG A 72 20.52 -6.75 -7.27
N TRP A 73 19.20 -6.94 -7.35
CA TRP A 73 18.36 -7.05 -6.15
C TRP A 73 18.59 -8.35 -5.41
N LYS A 74 18.81 -9.45 -6.13
CA LYS A 74 19.23 -10.72 -5.55
C LYS A 74 20.48 -10.54 -4.70
N LYS A 75 21.52 -9.89 -5.24
CA LYS A 75 22.75 -9.57 -4.49
C LYS A 75 22.49 -8.72 -3.24
N ILE A 76 21.62 -7.71 -3.34
CA ILE A 76 21.25 -6.86 -2.20
C ILE A 76 20.54 -7.67 -1.12
N TYR A 77 19.75 -8.68 -1.47
CA TYR A 77 18.95 -9.47 -0.53
C TYR A 77 19.61 -10.79 -0.10
N GLU A 78 20.77 -11.13 -0.65
CA GLU A 78 21.57 -12.27 -0.25
C GLU A 78 22.57 -11.93 0.85
N ASP A 79 23.00 -12.97 1.57
CA ASP A 79 24.02 -12.87 2.61
C ASP A 79 25.42 -12.87 1.98
N THR A 80 25.74 -11.78 1.30
CA THR A 80 27.06 -11.54 0.68
C THR A 80 27.61 -10.18 1.08
N ASP A 81 28.91 -10.12 1.35
CA ASP A 81 29.64 -8.88 1.64
C ASP A 81 29.97 -8.07 0.37
N ASP A 82 29.71 -8.62 -0.81
CA ASP A 82 29.96 -7.97 -2.09
C ASP A 82 28.86 -6.94 -2.44
N VAL A 83 28.61 -5.99 -1.55
CA VAL A 83 27.68 -4.88 -1.78
C VAL A 83 28.30 -3.55 -1.35
N ASN A 84 27.97 -2.47 -2.07
CA ASN A 84 28.43 -1.15 -1.65
C ASN A 84 27.65 -0.64 -0.43
N LYS A 85 28.13 0.44 0.19
CA LYS A 85 27.53 1.00 1.41
C LYS A 85 26.04 1.36 1.24
N VAL A 86 25.63 1.87 0.08
CA VAL A 86 24.23 2.24 -0.19
C VAL A 86 23.37 0.98 -0.32
N GLN A 87 23.86 -0.05 -1.00
CA GLN A 87 23.19 -1.34 -1.12
C GLN A 87 23.05 -2.06 0.22
N LEU A 88 24.08 -1.98 1.07
CA LEU A 88 24.03 -2.51 2.42
C LEU A 88 22.99 -1.77 3.27
N ASP A 89 22.92 -0.44 3.16
CA ASP A 89 21.89 0.35 3.84
C ASP A 89 20.48 -0.03 3.36
N ILE A 90 20.29 -0.25 2.05
CA ILE A 90 19.03 -0.77 1.49
C ILE A 90 18.69 -2.15 2.07
N ARG A 91 19.68 -3.07 2.16
CA ARG A 91 19.48 -4.41 2.74
C ARG A 91 19.00 -4.30 4.19
N ILE A 92 19.69 -3.51 5.00
CA ILE A 92 19.36 -3.32 6.42
C ILE A 92 18.01 -2.63 6.58
N GLY A 93 17.75 -1.59 5.79
CA GLY A 93 16.47 -0.88 5.77
C GLY A 93 15.30 -1.80 5.44
N HIS A 94 15.45 -2.63 4.41
CA HIS A 94 14.43 -3.61 4.02
C HIS A 94 14.19 -4.67 5.11
N ALA A 95 15.25 -5.18 5.76
CA ALA A 95 15.11 -6.12 6.87
C ALA A 95 14.29 -5.50 8.02
N LYS A 96 14.52 -4.23 8.36
CA LYS A 96 13.70 -3.50 9.35
C LYS A 96 12.25 -3.34 8.91
N THR A 97 12.00 -3.11 7.62
CA THR A 97 10.63 -3.08 7.09
C THR A 97 9.94 -4.43 7.30
N VAL A 98 10.61 -5.55 6.99
CA VAL A 98 10.07 -6.89 7.22
C VAL A 98 9.79 -7.12 8.71
N GLU A 99 10.73 -6.79 9.60
CA GLU A 99 10.54 -6.90 11.05
C GLU A 99 9.34 -6.10 11.55
N ASN A 100 9.18 -4.86 11.08
CA ASN A 100 8.06 -4.01 11.47
C ASN A 100 6.72 -4.57 10.99
N VAL A 101 6.65 -5.07 9.74
CA VAL A 101 5.42 -5.70 9.22
C VAL A 101 5.08 -6.95 10.02
N MET A 102 6.07 -7.81 10.29
CA MET A 102 5.87 -9.00 11.13
C MET A 102 5.33 -8.62 12.50
N LYS A 103 5.96 -7.62 13.15
CA LYS A 103 5.52 -7.12 14.45
C LYS A 103 4.08 -6.62 14.41
N MET A 104 3.74 -5.77 13.43
CA MET A 104 2.38 -5.24 13.27
C MET A 104 1.35 -6.37 13.17
N LEU A 105 1.64 -7.39 12.36
CA LEU A 105 0.75 -8.54 12.17
C LEU A 105 0.64 -9.42 13.43
N THR A 106 1.75 -9.66 14.13
CA THR A 106 1.75 -10.49 15.34
C THR A 106 1.18 -9.77 16.56
N ASP A 107 1.25 -8.44 16.60
CA ASP A 107 0.63 -7.61 17.65
C ASP A 107 -0.91 -7.69 17.58
N GLU A 108 -1.49 -7.94 16.40
CA GLU A 108 -2.92 -8.18 16.22
C GLU A 108 -3.38 -9.57 16.65
N GLY A 109 -2.46 -10.55 16.72
CA GLY A 109 -2.76 -11.90 17.20
C GLY A 109 -1.94 -12.99 16.51
N SER A 110 -2.35 -14.24 16.71
CA SER A 110 -1.66 -15.38 16.10
C SER A 110 -1.92 -15.46 14.60
N LEU A 111 -0.84 -15.65 13.82
CA LEU A 111 -0.93 -15.83 12.36
C LEU A 111 -1.24 -17.28 11.94
N ARG A 112 -1.42 -18.20 12.90
CA ARG A 112 -1.70 -19.61 12.60
C ARG A 112 -2.99 -19.76 11.81
N SER A 113 -2.89 -20.37 10.64
CA SER A 113 -4.01 -20.59 9.71
C SER A 113 -4.61 -19.31 9.11
N VAL A 114 -3.98 -18.15 9.31
CA VAL A 114 -4.35 -16.92 8.62
C VAL A 114 -3.85 -17.02 7.18
N THR A 115 -4.71 -16.75 6.20
CA THR A 115 -4.32 -16.72 4.79
C THR A 115 -3.85 -15.32 4.42
N ILE A 116 -2.63 -15.20 3.91
CA ILE A 116 -1.99 -13.91 3.58
C ILE A 116 -1.55 -13.94 2.11
N CYS A 117 -1.84 -12.85 1.40
CA CYS A 117 -1.32 -12.62 0.04
C CYS A 117 -0.09 -11.69 0.12
N ASP A 118 1.08 -12.19 -0.25
CA ASP A 118 2.31 -11.43 -0.45
C ASP A 118 2.45 -11.13 -1.96
N ALA A 119 1.85 -10.01 -2.38
CA ALA A 119 1.93 -9.54 -3.76
C ALA A 119 3.24 -8.79 -4.00
N GLU A 120 3.91 -9.09 -5.11
CA GLU A 120 5.28 -8.63 -5.40
C GLU A 120 6.30 -9.14 -4.36
N CYS A 121 6.25 -10.44 -4.10
CA CYS A 121 7.03 -11.07 -3.02
C CYS A 121 8.56 -11.06 -3.26
N GLY A 122 9.03 -10.68 -4.46
CA GLY A 122 10.45 -10.66 -4.81
C GLY A 122 11.09 -12.02 -4.57
N THR A 123 12.09 -12.07 -3.67
CA THR A 123 12.77 -13.31 -3.27
C THR A 123 12.24 -13.92 -1.96
N ARG A 124 11.00 -13.58 -1.57
CA ARG A 124 10.25 -14.09 -0.40
C ARG A 124 10.80 -13.73 0.99
N LEU A 125 11.42 -12.56 1.12
CA LEU A 125 11.92 -12.09 2.41
C LEU A 125 10.83 -11.90 3.48
N LEU A 126 9.60 -11.52 3.08
CA LEU A 126 8.45 -11.42 3.98
C LEU A 126 7.63 -12.72 4.03
N SER A 127 7.40 -13.36 2.88
CA SER A 127 6.70 -14.65 2.81
C SER A 127 7.28 -15.73 3.73
N ILE A 128 8.61 -15.85 3.82
CA ILE A 128 9.27 -16.87 4.66
C ILE A 128 8.94 -16.69 6.16
N PRO A 129 9.17 -15.52 6.80
CA PRO A 129 8.82 -15.34 8.20
C PRO A 129 7.31 -15.45 8.46
N LEU A 130 6.44 -15.00 7.54
CA LEU A 130 5.00 -15.21 7.66
C LEU A 130 4.64 -16.70 7.73
N ALA A 131 5.20 -17.52 6.84
CA ALA A 131 4.99 -18.96 6.85
C ALA A 131 5.54 -19.62 8.12
N LYS A 132 6.69 -19.13 8.65
CA LYS A 132 7.26 -19.61 9.92
C LYS A 132 6.36 -19.32 11.13
N GLU A 133 5.61 -18.22 11.11
CA GLU A 133 4.59 -17.89 12.12
C GLU A 133 3.28 -18.70 11.95
N GLY A 134 3.21 -19.58 10.94
CA GLY A 134 2.09 -20.49 10.71
C GLY A 134 0.99 -19.93 9.80
N ALA A 135 1.26 -18.82 9.09
CA ALA A 135 0.35 -18.31 8.07
C ALA A 135 0.36 -19.21 6.83
N ILE A 136 -0.77 -19.24 6.12
CA ILE A 136 -0.90 -19.82 4.78
C ILE A 136 -0.59 -18.69 3.79
N VAL A 137 0.61 -18.69 3.22
CA VAL A 137 1.09 -17.59 2.37
C VAL A 137 0.89 -17.91 0.89
N LEU A 138 0.16 -17.04 0.21
CA LEU A 138 0.06 -16.99 -1.25
C LEU A 138 0.95 -15.86 -1.75
N ALA A 139 1.99 -16.20 -2.50
CA ALA A 139 3.00 -15.24 -2.93
C ALA A 139 3.03 -15.15 -4.47
N SER A 140 3.05 -13.94 -5.00
CA SER A 140 3.13 -13.69 -6.45
C SER A 140 4.15 -12.59 -6.77
N ASP A 141 4.74 -12.62 -7.95
CA ASP A 141 5.61 -11.56 -8.47
C ASP A 141 5.49 -11.55 -10.00
N ILE A 142 5.60 -10.37 -10.60
CA ILE A 142 5.51 -10.20 -12.07
C ILE A 142 6.76 -10.76 -12.78
N SER A 143 7.91 -10.79 -12.10
CA SER A 143 9.17 -11.31 -12.62
C SER A 143 9.27 -12.82 -12.41
N SER A 144 9.41 -13.57 -13.51
CA SER A 144 9.63 -15.02 -13.47
C SER A 144 10.94 -15.39 -12.76
N SER A 145 11.97 -14.54 -12.87
CA SER A 145 13.25 -14.73 -12.18
C SER A 145 13.12 -14.57 -10.66
N MET A 146 12.35 -13.57 -10.20
CA MET A 146 12.04 -13.40 -8.78
C MET A 146 11.28 -14.61 -8.23
N VAL A 147 10.20 -15.03 -8.91
CA VAL A 147 9.42 -16.23 -8.53
C VAL A 147 10.29 -17.49 -8.48
N SER A 148 11.14 -17.69 -9.48
CA SER A 148 12.02 -18.87 -9.54
C SER A 148 13.02 -18.90 -8.38
N GLU A 149 13.54 -17.75 -7.97
CA GLU A 149 14.44 -17.64 -6.81
C GLU A 149 13.70 -17.85 -5.49
N ALA A 150 12.54 -17.22 -5.35
CA ALA A 150 11.62 -17.40 -4.23
C ALA A 150 11.23 -18.87 -4.01
N GLN A 151 11.04 -19.64 -5.09
CA GLN A 151 10.74 -21.08 -5.00
C GLN A 151 11.94 -21.91 -4.52
N LYS A 152 13.18 -21.50 -4.80
CA LYS A 152 14.39 -22.21 -4.33
C LYS A 152 14.66 -22.02 -2.84
N LYS A 153 14.21 -20.88 -2.28
CA LYS A 153 14.42 -20.51 -0.87
C LYS A 153 13.31 -20.99 0.06
N GLY A 154 12.19 -21.47 -0.49
CA GLY A 154 11.01 -21.95 0.24
C GLY A 154 11.04 -23.43 0.59
#